data_AF-S9QVR1-F1
#
_entry.id   AF-S9QVR1-F1
#
_cell.length_a   1.000
_cell.length_b   1.000
_cell.length_c   1.000
_cell.angle_alpha   90.00
_cell.angle_beta   90.00
_cell.angle_gamma   90.00
#
_symmetry.space_group_name_H-M   'P 1'
#
loop_
_entity.id
_entity.type
_entity.pdbx_description
1 polymer ?
#
loop_
_entity_poly.entity_id
_entity_poly.type
_entity_poly.pdbx_seq_one_letter_code
_entity_poly.pdbx_strand_id
1 'polypeptide(L)'
;MNVLARIGLLVGLSWGIGGCLLSDDVCTPADTTYSCCVKQHLDDASQCNTLEAEVRVLTPTVHPSTPRTQGTAVAVGTVIAAATLSSDGEIFSGKLRAAVEKILRECAVQAHETVNRRRLGADPTWEQCQEIVERKAGGRALTLAMKLGNEKHAEAIECARSRLNHLLRGRFSLEQRYRHDKTTDQLELVSPEQYQKSMRTNQGKDMKGTLVPDVVIHAKDNPLKTQFTYDFKFPCLESTLPTWNAYPRDSPYYGKNQGQIYERAFGAALRVTPWEII
;
A
#
# COMPACT_ATOMS: atom_id res chain seq x y z
N MET A 1 -26.91 -6.32 -76.69
CA MET A 1 -27.46 -6.89 -75.45
C MET A 1 -26.37 -6.81 -74.40
N ASN A 2 -26.61 -6.05 -73.33
CA ASN A 2 -25.61 -5.54 -72.39
C ASN A 2 -25.70 -6.25 -71.03
N VAL A 3 -24.52 -6.61 -70.51
CA VAL A 3 -24.03 -6.53 -69.11
C VAL A 3 -24.82 -7.21 -67.96
N LEU A 4 -24.16 -8.16 -67.26
CA LEU A 4 -23.75 -8.07 -65.84
C LEU A 4 -23.35 -9.45 -65.28
N ALA A 5 -22.05 -9.63 -65.04
CA ALA A 5 -21.47 -10.73 -64.26
C ALA A 5 -21.49 -10.37 -62.77
N ARG A 6 -22.02 -11.27 -61.93
CA ARG A 6 -22.02 -11.14 -60.47
C ARG A 6 -20.69 -11.65 -59.88
N ILE A 7 -19.97 -10.74 -59.24
CA ILE A 7 -18.82 -11.03 -58.38
C ILE A 7 -19.34 -11.49 -57.02
N GLY A 8 -19.00 -12.72 -56.62
CA GLY A 8 -19.16 -13.21 -55.24
C GLY A 8 -17.94 -12.82 -54.42
N LEU A 9 -18.11 -11.97 -53.41
CA LEU A 9 -17.08 -11.65 -52.43
C LEU A 9 -17.36 -12.46 -51.16
N LEU A 10 -16.52 -13.46 -50.90
CA LEU A 10 -16.43 -14.17 -49.62
C LEU A 10 -15.71 -13.27 -48.61
N VAL A 11 -16.45 -12.67 -47.68
CA VAL A 11 -15.87 -12.04 -46.49
C VAL A 11 -15.69 -13.12 -45.43
N GLY A 12 -14.45 -13.56 -45.25
CA GLY A 12 -14.05 -14.40 -44.14
C GLY A 12 -14.13 -13.61 -42.83
N LEU A 13 -15.03 -14.03 -41.94
CA LEU A 13 -15.03 -13.65 -40.53
C LEU A 13 -13.78 -14.23 -39.87
N SER A 14 -12.73 -13.42 -39.79
CA SER A 14 -11.59 -13.69 -38.91
C SER A 14 -12.07 -13.56 -37.48
N TRP A 15 -12.09 -14.68 -36.76
CA TRP A 15 -12.28 -14.70 -35.32
C TRP A 15 -11.00 -14.15 -34.70
N GLY A 16 -11.00 -12.83 -34.47
CA GLY A 16 -10.02 -12.19 -33.61
C GLY A 16 -10.14 -12.78 -32.22
N ILE A 17 -9.07 -13.45 -31.78
CA ILE A 17 -8.89 -13.93 -30.42
C ILE A 17 -8.88 -12.67 -29.54
N GLY A 18 -10.02 -12.39 -28.91
CA GLY A 18 -10.14 -11.34 -27.92
C GLY A 18 -9.21 -11.65 -26.75
N GLY A 19 -8.02 -11.05 -26.77
CA GLY A 19 -7.17 -10.97 -25.59
C GLY A 19 -8.00 -10.38 -24.46
N CYS A 20 -7.99 -11.05 -23.31
CA CYS A 20 -8.67 -10.60 -22.10
C CYS A 20 -8.13 -9.21 -21.73
N LEU A 21 -8.86 -8.16 -22.10
CA LEU A 21 -8.76 -6.85 -21.49
C LEU A 21 -9.23 -7.03 -20.04
N LEU A 22 -8.30 -7.25 -19.12
CA LEU A 22 -8.55 -6.97 -17.73
C LEU A 22 -8.78 -5.45 -17.66
N SER A 23 -10.02 -5.03 -17.42
CA SER A 23 -10.33 -3.62 -17.22
C SER A 23 -9.49 -3.09 -16.05
N ASP A 24 -8.60 -2.14 -16.34
CA ASP A 24 -7.63 -1.56 -15.40
C ASP A 24 -8.29 -0.61 -14.36
N ASP A 25 -9.60 -0.42 -14.48
CA ASP A 25 -10.49 0.41 -13.63
C ASP A 25 -10.82 -0.28 -12.28
N VAL A 26 -10.23 -1.45 -12.02
CA VAL A 26 -10.53 -2.28 -10.86
C VAL A 26 -9.51 -2.06 -9.74
N CYS A 27 -9.93 -1.38 -8.68
CA CYS A 27 -9.19 -1.38 -7.42
C CYS A 27 -9.11 -2.81 -6.85
N THR A 28 -7.91 -3.16 -6.43
CA THR A 28 -7.57 -4.38 -5.72
C THR A 28 -7.19 -4.04 -4.29
N PRO A 29 -7.18 -5.01 -3.36
CA PRO A 29 -6.64 -4.79 -2.02
C PRO A 29 -5.14 -4.42 -1.97
N ALA A 30 -4.44 -4.43 -3.11
CA ALA A 30 -3.06 -3.95 -3.23
C ALA A 30 -2.98 -2.50 -3.73
N ASP A 31 -4.12 -1.89 -4.05
CA ASP A 31 -4.21 -0.48 -4.41
C ASP A 31 -4.37 0.36 -3.16
N THR A 32 -3.58 1.43 -3.06
CA THR A 32 -3.72 2.43 -2.03
C THR A 32 -5.05 3.17 -2.18
N THR A 33 -5.46 3.91 -1.17
CA THR A 33 -6.64 4.78 -1.28
C THR A 33 -6.51 5.72 -2.49
N TYR A 34 -5.32 6.28 -2.68
CA TYR A 34 -4.99 7.13 -3.82
C TYR A 34 -4.93 6.36 -5.16
N SER A 35 -4.24 5.22 -5.24
CA SER A 35 -4.12 4.48 -6.51
C SER A 35 -5.44 3.86 -6.92
N CYS A 36 -6.28 3.50 -5.96
CA CYS A 36 -7.66 3.11 -6.21
C CYS A 36 -8.47 4.29 -6.77
N CYS A 37 -8.41 5.47 -6.13
CA CYS A 37 -9.07 6.67 -6.65
C CYS A 37 -8.65 6.95 -8.11
N VAL A 38 -7.35 6.86 -8.40
CA VAL A 38 -6.81 7.15 -9.73
C VAL A 38 -7.31 6.15 -10.79
N LYS A 39 -7.39 4.86 -10.44
CA LYS A 39 -7.99 3.85 -11.31
C LYS A 39 -9.48 4.08 -11.57
N GLN A 40 -10.19 4.68 -10.61
CA GLN A 40 -11.60 5.03 -10.75
C GLN A 40 -11.81 6.35 -11.51
N HIS A 41 -10.79 7.19 -11.61
CA HIS A 41 -10.82 8.52 -12.23
C HIS A 41 -9.75 8.67 -13.32
N LEU A 42 -9.66 7.71 -14.25
CA LEU A 42 -8.64 7.70 -15.32
C LEU A 42 -8.64 8.97 -16.18
N ASP A 43 -9.82 9.55 -16.40
CA ASP A 43 -10.00 10.76 -17.22
C ASP A 43 -9.73 12.06 -16.47
N ASP A 44 -9.75 12.03 -15.13
CA ASP A 44 -9.53 13.21 -14.28
C ASP A 44 -8.97 12.84 -12.91
N ALA A 45 -7.75 12.31 -12.91
CA ALA A 45 -7.02 11.94 -11.70
C ALA A 45 -6.73 13.14 -10.78
N SER A 46 -6.97 14.38 -11.23
CA SER A 46 -6.81 15.58 -10.40
C SER A 46 -7.80 15.63 -9.23
N GLN A 47 -8.92 14.90 -9.35
CA GLN A 47 -9.90 14.73 -8.27
C GLN A 47 -9.34 13.93 -7.09
N CYS A 48 -8.26 13.16 -7.30
CA CYS A 48 -7.58 12.41 -6.25
C CYS A 48 -6.49 13.23 -5.54
N ASN A 49 -6.20 14.45 -6.01
CA ASN A 49 -5.14 15.31 -5.44
C ASN A 49 -5.48 15.89 -4.07
N THR A 50 -6.74 15.94 -3.67
CA THR A 50 -7.15 16.43 -2.34
C THR A 50 -6.68 15.52 -1.20
N LEU A 51 -6.27 14.29 -1.50
CA LEU A 51 -5.68 13.35 -0.53
C LEU A 51 -4.15 13.46 -0.41
N GLU A 52 -3.47 14.12 -1.35
CA GLU A 52 -2.00 14.27 -1.39
C GLU A 52 -1.51 15.72 -1.29
N ALA A 53 -2.38 16.73 -1.45
CA ALA A 53 -1.98 18.14 -1.47
C ALA A 53 -1.34 18.64 -0.16
N GLU A 54 -1.53 17.97 0.98
CA GLU A 54 -0.83 18.31 2.23
C GLU A 54 0.64 17.86 2.29
N VAL A 55 1.10 17.01 1.36
CA VAL A 55 2.51 16.54 1.31
C VAL A 55 3.45 17.58 0.70
N ARG A 56 2.94 18.57 -0.05
CA ARG A 56 3.77 19.54 -0.78
C ARG A 56 4.39 20.65 0.06
N VAL A 57 3.99 20.83 1.31
CA VAL A 57 4.59 21.86 2.18
C VAL A 57 5.69 21.21 3.01
N LEU A 58 6.92 21.15 2.47
CA LEU A 58 8.20 21.17 3.19
C LEU A 58 9.33 20.78 2.21
N THR A 59 9.79 21.74 1.42
CA THR A 59 11.13 21.71 0.83
C THR A 59 12.04 22.60 1.68
N PRO A 60 13.01 22.06 2.44
CA PRO A 60 14.01 22.88 3.10
C PRO A 60 15.20 23.13 2.17
N THR A 61 15.49 24.41 1.96
CA THR A 61 16.78 24.91 1.50
C THR A 61 17.87 24.49 2.48
N VAL A 62 18.89 23.78 1.99
CA VAL A 62 20.02 23.29 2.79
C VAL A 62 21.01 24.45 3.04
N HIS A 63 21.22 24.80 4.31
CA HIS A 63 22.41 25.53 4.75
C HIS A 63 23.33 24.59 5.56
N PRO A 64 24.65 24.59 5.30
CA PRO A 64 25.57 23.72 6.00
C PRO A 64 26.02 24.34 7.32
N SER A 65 25.96 23.57 8.40
CA SER A 65 26.72 23.86 9.62
C SER A 65 27.41 22.60 10.16
N THR A 66 28.68 22.80 10.49
CA THR A 66 29.74 21.88 10.91
C THR A 66 29.55 21.31 12.33
N PRO A 67 30.23 20.20 12.69
CA PRO A 67 30.00 19.49 13.94
C PRO A 67 30.88 19.99 15.11
N ARG A 68 30.38 19.82 16.34
CA ARG A 68 31.20 19.93 17.56
C ARG A 68 30.99 18.72 18.46
N THR A 69 32.10 18.14 18.86
CA THR A 69 32.24 16.94 19.70
C THR A 69 32.34 17.29 21.18
N GLN A 70 31.90 16.35 22.03
CA GLN A 70 32.45 15.88 23.32
C GLN A 70 31.50 15.92 24.53
N GLY A 71 31.43 14.78 25.22
CA GLY A 71 30.88 14.63 26.56
C GLY A 71 30.60 13.17 26.91
N THR A 72 31.53 12.50 27.57
CA THR A 72 31.41 11.14 28.15
C THR A 72 30.85 11.20 29.58
N ALA A 73 29.94 10.28 29.95
CA ALA A 73 29.75 9.84 31.34
C ALA A 73 28.97 8.50 31.46
N VAL A 74 29.70 7.50 31.99
CA VAL A 74 29.43 6.30 32.80
C VAL A 74 28.00 5.70 32.94
N ALA A 75 27.98 4.37 32.86
CA ALA A 75 26.85 3.44 32.89
C ALA A 75 26.27 3.12 34.29
N VAL A 76 24.96 2.84 34.32
CA VAL A 76 24.27 2.06 35.35
C VAL A 76 23.42 1.01 34.64
N GLY A 77 23.51 -0.24 35.08
CA GLY A 77 23.01 -1.43 34.38
C GLY A 77 21.49 -1.45 34.16
N THR A 78 21.11 -1.69 32.92
CA THR A 78 19.78 -2.13 32.49
C THR A 78 19.95 -3.17 31.40
N VAL A 79 19.11 -4.21 31.43
CA VAL A 79 19.08 -5.30 30.44
C VAL A 79 18.99 -4.71 29.04
N ILE A 80 20.04 -4.85 28.24
CA ILE A 80 20.11 -4.30 26.88
C ILE A 80 19.31 -5.23 25.97
N ALA A 81 18.11 -4.79 25.57
CA ALA A 81 17.49 -5.32 24.36
C ALA A 81 18.46 -5.05 23.20
N ALA A 82 18.91 -6.10 22.51
CA ALA A 82 19.87 -5.99 21.42
C ALA A 82 19.35 -5.02 20.35
N ALA A 83 19.93 -3.82 20.30
CA ALA A 83 19.67 -2.86 19.24
C ALA A 83 20.56 -3.22 18.04
N THR A 84 19.94 -3.48 16.89
CA THR A 84 20.67 -3.63 15.62
C THR A 84 21.20 -2.27 15.20
N LEU A 85 22.53 -2.16 15.06
CA LEU A 85 23.21 -0.94 14.65
C LEU A 85 23.07 -0.74 13.13
N SER A 86 22.65 0.46 12.72
CA SER A 86 22.79 0.95 11.34
C SER A 86 23.62 2.22 11.36
N SER A 87 24.46 2.41 10.34
CA SER A 87 25.58 3.35 10.26
C SER A 87 25.23 4.86 10.33
N ASP A 88 23.98 5.24 10.59
CA ASP A 88 23.54 6.64 10.70
C ASP A 88 22.78 6.98 12.00
N GLY A 89 22.91 6.15 13.04
CA GLY A 89 22.94 6.64 14.42
C GLY A 89 21.64 7.10 15.09
N GLU A 90 20.45 6.96 14.50
CA GLU A 90 19.20 7.06 15.27
C GLU A 90 18.58 5.67 15.46
N ILE A 91 18.95 5.03 16.56
CA ILE A 91 18.29 3.80 17.03
C ILE A 91 16.85 4.17 17.39
N PHE A 92 15.87 3.66 16.64
CA PHE A 92 14.49 3.67 17.13
C PHE A 92 14.47 2.87 18.43
N SER A 93 14.27 3.56 19.55
CA SER A 93 14.17 2.86 20.82
C SER A 93 12.99 1.87 20.78
N GLY A 94 13.12 0.73 21.47
CA GLY A 94 12.00 -0.21 21.61
C GLY A 94 10.73 0.46 22.17
N LYS A 95 10.88 1.52 22.98
CA LYS A 95 9.76 2.35 23.46
C LYS A 95 9.04 3.08 22.33
N LEU A 96 9.78 3.66 21.40
CA LEU A 96 9.20 4.39 20.28
C LEU A 96 8.50 3.43 19.31
N ARG A 97 9.10 2.26 19.05
CA ARG A 97 8.45 1.18 18.30
C ARG A 97 7.13 0.77 18.94
N ALA A 98 7.13 0.49 20.25
CA ALA A 98 5.92 0.13 20.98
C ALA A 98 4.84 1.24 20.94
N ALA A 99 5.24 2.51 20.96
CA ALA A 99 4.32 3.63 20.82
C ALA A 99 3.68 3.70 19.42
N VAL A 100 4.47 3.48 18.36
CA VAL A 100 3.97 3.37 16.99
C VAL A 100 3.01 2.21 16.87
N GLU A 101 3.42 1.02 17.29
CA GLU A 101 2.61 -0.21 17.24
C GLU A 101 1.30 -0.05 17.99
N LYS A 102 1.32 0.60 19.16
CA LYS A 102 0.09 0.96 19.91
C LYS A 102 -0.82 1.89 19.10
N ILE A 103 -0.28 2.94 18.47
CA ILE A 103 -1.06 3.85 17.61
C ILE A 103 -1.69 3.08 16.45
N LEU A 104 -0.91 2.27 15.75
CA LEU A 104 -1.38 1.52 14.59
C LEU A 104 -2.48 0.54 14.98
N ARG A 105 -2.30 -0.23 16.06
CA ARG A 105 -3.34 -1.17 16.53
C ARG A 105 -4.61 -0.44 16.93
N GLU A 106 -4.51 0.69 17.65
CA GLU A 106 -5.69 1.50 18.01
C GLU A 106 -6.40 2.06 16.77
N CYS A 107 -5.66 2.45 15.73
CA CYS A 107 -6.25 2.85 14.45
C CYS A 107 -6.95 1.68 13.74
N ALA A 108 -6.39 0.47 13.79
CA ALA A 108 -7.05 -0.72 13.26
C ALA A 108 -8.34 -1.06 14.03
N VAL A 109 -8.32 -0.98 15.36
CA VAL A 109 -9.52 -1.16 16.21
C VAL A 109 -10.59 -0.13 15.86
N GLN A 110 -10.24 1.17 15.86
CA GLN A 110 -11.17 2.24 15.53
C GLN A 110 -11.77 2.05 14.14
N ALA A 111 -10.96 1.73 13.14
CA ALA A 111 -11.43 1.50 11.79
C ALA A 111 -12.40 0.32 11.71
N HIS A 112 -12.05 -0.80 12.37
CA HIS A 112 -12.88 -1.98 12.43
C HIS A 112 -14.25 -1.70 13.03
N GLU A 113 -14.30 -1.05 14.20
CA GLU A 113 -15.53 -0.71 14.90
C GLU A 113 -16.37 0.33 14.13
N THR A 114 -15.73 1.40 13.66
CA THR A 114 -16.40 2.51 12.98
C THR A 114 -17.06 2.04 11.69
N VAL A 115 -16.34 1.29 10.86
CA VAL A 115 -16.87 0.81 9.58
C VAL A 115 -17.96 -0.25 9.79
N ASN A 116 -17.75 -1.21 10.71
CA ASN A 116 -18.77 -2.23 10.99
C ASN A 116 -20.05 -1.59 11.54
N ARG A 117 -19.93 -0.68 12.51
CA ARG A 117 -21.07 0.04 13.06
C ARG A 117 -21.80 0.86 11.99
N ARG A 118 -21.06 1.58 11.13
CA ARG A 118 -21.63 2.40 10.04
C ARG A 118 -22.36 1.56 8.99
N ARG A 119 -21.85 0.36 8.67
CA ARG A 119 -22.36 -0.47 7.58
C ARG A 119 -23.39 -1.51 8.01
N LEU A 120 -23.25 -2.07 9.20
CA LEU A 120 -24.02 -3.21 9.68
C LEU A 120 -24.60 -3.02 11.09
N GLY A 121 -24.17 -2.00 11.82
CA GLY A 121 -24.57 -1.78 13.22
C GLY A 121 -23.92 -2.73 14.23
N ALA A 122 -23.24 -3.78 13.77
CA ALA A 122 -22.54 -4.79 14.55
C ALA A 122 -21.40 -5.41 13.71
N ASP A 123 -20.66 -6.35 14.29
CA ASP A 123 -19.68 -7.13 13.53
C ASP A 123 -20.36 -8.08 12.52
N PRO A 124 -19.72 -8.31 11.36
CA PRO A 124 -20.30 -9.13 10.32
C PRO A 124 -20.38 -10.61 10.71
N THR A 125 -21.40 -11.31 10.22
CA THR A 125 -21.44 -12.78 10.24
C THR A 125 -20.64 -13.37 9.08
N TRP A 126 -20.36 -14.67 9.14
CA TRP A 126 -19.71 -15.38 8.04
C TRP A 126 -20.49 -15.27 6.72
N GLU A 127 -21.82 -15.41 6.78
CA GLU A 127 -22.71 -15.31 5.61
C GLU A 127 -22.64 -13.92 4.99
N GLN A 128 -22.68 -12.88 5.83
CA GLN A 128 -22.53 -11.50 5.38
C GLN A 128 -21.18 -11.28 4.71
N CYS A 129 -20.08 -11.79 5.27
CA CYS A 129 -18.75 -11.68 4.69
C CYS A 129 -18.66 -12.25 3.26
N GLN A 130 -19.39 -13.33 2.97
CA GLN A 130 -19.38 -14.01 1.67
C GLN A 130 -20.39 -13.42 0.66
N GLU A 131 -21.27 -12.52 1.09
CA GLU A 131 -22.27 -11.90 0.23
C GLU A 131 -21.61 -11.17 -0.95
N ILE A 132 -22.07 -11.46 -2.17
CA ILE A 132 -21.59 -10.77 -3.37
C ILE A 132 -22.36 -9.45 -3.49
N VAL A 133 -21.67 -8.34 -3.28
CA VAL A 133 -22.25 -6.99 -3.34
C VAL A 133 -22.16 -6.36 -4.72
N GLU A 134 -21.25 -6.85 -5.57
CA GLU A 134 -21.07 -6.37 -6.94
C GLU A 134 -20.44 -7.46 -7.81
N ARG A 135 -20.73 -7.44 -9.12
CA ARG A 135 -20.00 -8.23 -10.12
C ARG A 135 -19.37 -7.29 -11.12
N LYS A 136 -18.03 -7.31 -11.20
CA LYS A 136 -17.28 -6.45 -12.13
C LYS A 136 -17.28 -7.03 -13.54
N ALA A 137 -17.03 -6.18 -14.52
CA ALA A 137 -16.72 -6.61 -15.90
C ALA A 137 -15.58 -7.65 -15.86
N GLY A 138 -15.73 -8.75 -16.60
CA GLY A 138 -14.81 -9.90 -16.53
C GLY A 138 -15.14 -10.95 -15.46
N GLY A 139 -16.29 -10.83 -14.78
CA GLY A 139 -16.88 -11.91 -13.97
C GLY A 139 -16.36 -12.03 -12.54
N ARG A 140 -15.43 -11.17 -12.10
CA ARG A 140 -14.94 -11.16 -10.72
C ARG A 140 -16.01 -10.62 -9.78
N ALA A 141 -16.41 -11.42 -8.80
CA ALA A 141 -17.32 -11.02 -7.73
C ALA A 141 -16.57 -10.19 -6.67
N LEU A 142 -17.17 -9.09 -6.26
CA LEU A 142 -16.76 -8.32 -5.09
C LEU A 142 -17.63 -8.76 -3.92
N THR A 143 -17.01 -9.30 -2.86
CA THR A 143 -17.74 -9.69 -1.65
C THR A 143 -17.85 -8.52 -0.67
N LEU A 144 -18.80 -8.58 0.26
CA LEU A 144 -18.93 -7.61 1.34
C LEU A 144 -17.65 -7.58 2.20
N ALA A 145 -17.00 -8.72 2.45
CA ALA A 145 -15.71 -8.77 3.13
C ALA A 145 -14.65 -7.88 2.46
N MET A 146 -14.54 -7.94 1.13
CA MET A 146 -13.60 -7.09 0.39
C MET A 146 -13.96 -5.61 0.51
N LYS A 147 -15.25 -5.28 0.43
CA LYS A 147 -15.72 -3.89 0.56
C LYS A 147 -15.44 -3.33 1.96
N LEU A 148 -15.80 -4.07 3.01
CA LEU A 148 -15.53 -3.67 4.40
C LEU A 148 -14.03 -3.57 4.67
N GLY A 149 -13.23 -4.51 4.16
CA GLY A 149 -11.78 -4.46 4.28
C GLY A 149 -11.19 -3.18 3.69
N ASN A 150 -11.60 -2.80 2.48
CA ASN A 150 -11.13 -1.57 1.84
C ASN A 150 -11.55 -0.30 2.60
N GLU A 151 -12.78 -0.26 3.13
CA GLU A 151 -13.23 0.89 3.92
C GLU A 151 -12.51 1.02 5.27
N LYS A 152 -12.25 -0.11 5.94
CA LYS A 152 -11.47 -0.16 7.19
C LYS A 152 -10.02 0.26 6.93
N HIS A 153 -9.45 -0.17 5.81
CA HIS A 153 -8.13 0.26 5.38
C HIS A 153 -8.02 1.77 5.25
N ALA A 154 -8.92 2.38 4.48
CA ALA A 154 -8.94 3.83 4.30
C ALA A 154 -9.08 4.58 5.65
N GLU A 155 -10.02 4.14 6.50
CA GLU A 155 -10.22 4.73 7.84
C GLU A 155 -8.97 4.60 8.74
N ALA A 156 -8.27 3.46 8.68
CA ALA A 156 -7.06 3.23 9.47
C ALA A 156 -5.88 4.09 8.99
N ILE A 157 -5.73 4.29 7.68
CA ILE A 157 -4.71 5.17 7.10
C ILE A 157 -4.92 6.61 7.55
N GLU A 158 -6.16 7.13 7.54
CA GLU A 158 -6.46 8.49 8.01
C GLU A 158 -6.16 8.66 9.51
N CYS A 159 -6.56 7.68 10.33
CA CYS A 159 -6.21 7.66 11.75
C CYS A 159 -4.69 7.65 11.96
N ALA A 160 -3.96 6.79 11.23
CA ALA A 160 -2.52 6.67 11.34
C ALA A 160 -1.83 7.98 10.93
N ARG A 161 -2.29 8.64 9.85
CA ARG A 161 -1.77 9.94 9.40
C ARG A 161 -1.85 10.97 10.51
N SER A 162 -3.04 11.17 11.07
CA SER A 162 -3.26 12.14 12.13
C SER A 162 -2.34 11.88 13.33
N ARG A 163 -2.35 10.65 13.84
CA ARG A 163 -1.66 10.31 15.10
C ARG A 163 -0.14 10.22 14.96
N LEU A 164 0.36 9.66 13.85
CA LEU A 164 1.79 9.60 13.59
C LEU A 164 2.38 10.97 13.26
N ASN A 165 1.62 11.89 12.66
CA ASN A 165 2.11 13.26 12.45
C ASN A 165 2.36 14.01 13.78
N HIS A 166 1.62 13.66 14.84
CA HIS A 166 1.89 14.19 16.18
C HIS A 166 3.11 13.54 16.84
N LEU A 167 3.35 12.24 16.62
CA LEU A 167 4.45 11.51 17.26
C LEU A 167 5.79 11.61 16.51
N LEU A 168 5.76 11.57 15.18
CA LEU A 168 6.88 11.24 14.29
C LEU A 168 6.92 12.08 13.01
N ARG A 169 6.61 13.37 13.08
CA ARG A 169 6.62 14.25 11.90
C ARG A 169 7.93 14.10 11.09
N GLY A 170 7.80 13.83 9.78
CA GLY A 170 8.92 13.63 8.85
C GLY A 170 9.65 12.28 8.96
N ARG A 171 9.11 11.33 9.73
CA ARG A 171 9.75 10.01 9.99
C ARG A 171 8.88 8.82 9.64
N PHE A 172 7.77 9.05 8.95
CA PHE A 172 6.95 7.99 8.42
C PHE A 172 6.42 8.37 7.04
N SER A 173 6.15 7.35 6.25
CA SER A 173 5.47 7.43 4.98
C SER A 173 4.22 6.55 5.04
N LEU A 174 3.12 7.03 4.47
CA LEU A 174 1.89 6.26 4.33
C LEU A 174 1.66 5.95 2.86
N GLU A 175 1.37 4.69 2.56
CA GLU A 175 1.01 4.26 1.20
C GLU A 175 2.02 4.72 0.13
N GLN A 176 3.29 4.90 0.51
CA GLN A 176 4.37 5.35 -0.38
C GLN A 176 4.76 4.21 -1.32
N ARG A 177 4.81 4.51 -2.61
CA ARG A 177 5.22 3.56 -3.64
C ARG A 177 6.73 3.55 -3.80
N TYR A 178 7.31 2.35 -3.81
CA TYR A 178 8.72 2.11 -4.01
C TYR A 178 8.95 1.22 -5.23
N ARG A 179 9.95 1.53 -6.03
CA ARG A 179 10.55 0.60 -6.97
C ARG A 179 11.67 -0.13 -6.26
N HIS A 180 11.70 -1.45 -6.39
CA HIS A 180 12.69 -2.30 -5.76
C HIS A 180 13.52 -3.01 -6.84
N ASP A 181 14.82 -2.74 -6.88
CA ASP A 181 15.75 -3.42 -7.75
C ASP A 181 16.13 -4.78 -7.14
N LYS A 182 15.63 -5.85 -7.75
CA LYS A 182 15.84 -7.23 -7.30
C LYS A 182 17.30 -7.70 -7.36
N THR A 183 18.17 -6.97 -8.06
CA THR A 183 19.59 -7.29 -8.25
C THR A 183 20.43 -6.68 -7.15
N THR A 184 20.12 -5.45 -6.77
CA THR A 184 20.90 -4.66 -5.80
C THR A 184 20.21 -4.48 -4.45
N ASP A 185 18.96 -4.93 -4.33
CA ASP A 185 18.03 -4.71 -3.22
C ASP A 185 17.84 -3.21 -2.87
N GLN A 186 18.15 -2.32 -3.82
CA GLN A 186 17.95 -0.88 -3.64
C GLN A 186 16.50 -0.49 -3.87
N LEU A 187 16.08 0.53 -3.12
CA LEU A 187 14.79 1.18 -3.23
C LEU A 187 14.90 2.53 -3.93
N GLU A 188 13.93 2.82 -4.78
CA GLU A 188 13.71 4.15 -5.37
C GLU A 188 12.28 4.59 -5.04
N LEU A 189 12.10 5.87 -4.70
CA LEU A 189 10.77 6.44 -4.50
C LEU A 189 10.08 6.63 -5.85
N VAL A 190 8.84 6.16 -5.94
CA VAL A 190 7.95 6.47 -7.06
C VAL A 190 7.01 7.57 -6.61
N SER A 191 7.12 8.74 -7.21
CA SER A 191 6.22 9.86 -6.91
C SER A 191 4.82 9.58 -7.47
N PRO A 192 3.78 10.23 -6.90
CA PRO A 192 2.44 10.17 -7.45
C PRO A 192 2.41 10.63 -8.91
N GLU A 193 3.17 11.67 -9.26
CA GLU A 193 3.28 12.20 -10.62
C GLU A 193 3.86 11.16 -11.60
N GLN A 194 4.88 10.41 -11.19
CA GLN A 194 5.44 9.31 -11.98
C GLN A 194 4.40 8.19 -12.17
N TYR A 195 3.68 7.83 -11.09
CA TYR A 195 2.61 6.84 -11.16
C TYR A 195 1.48 7.30 -12.11
N GLN A 196 1.00 8.54 -11.99
CA GLN A 196 -0.03 9.11 -12.87
C GLN A 196 0.40 9.16 -14.33
N LYS A 197 1.66 9.55 -14.59
CA LYS A 197 2.19 9.58 -15.94
C LYS A 197 2.21 8.18 -16.53
N SER A 198 2.63 7.18 -15.76
CA SER A 198 2.63 5.78 -16.17
C SER A 198 1.22 5.28 -16.49
N MET A 199 0.25 5.49 -15.58
CA MET A 199 -1.14 5.11 -15.81
C MET A 199 -1.70 5.67 -17.14
N ARG A 200 -1.42 6.95 -17.44
CA ARG A 200 -1.86 7.60 -18.69
C ARG A 200 -1.11 7.15 -19.94
N THR A 201 0.18 6.87 -19.83
CA THR A 201 1.04 6.65 -21.01
C THR A 201 1.20 5.17 -21.38
N ASN A 202 1.10 4.26 -20.41
CA ASN A 202 1.30 2.83 -20.65
C ASN A 202 0.43 1.92 -19.75
N GLN A 203 -0.64 2.46 -19.16
CA GLN A 203 -1.54 1.70 -18.28
C GLN A 203 -0.83 1.09 -17.06
N GLY A 204 0.21 1.74 -16.52
CA GLY A 204 0.85 1.24 -15.31
C GLY A 204 1.83 0.07 -15.53
N LYS A 205 2.14 -0.31 -16.78
CA LYS A 205 2.96 -1.49 -17.07
C LYS A 205 4.34 -1.44 -16.43
N ASP A 206 4.97 -0.27 -16.38
CA ASP A 206 6.25 -0.03 -15.70
C ASP A 206 6.14 0.13 -14.18
N MET A 207 4.92 0.12 -13.63
CA MET A 207 4.65 0.10 -12.18
C MET A 207 4.50 -1.32 -11.65
N LYS A 208 4.48 -2.33 -12.54
CA LYS A 208 4.38 -3.73 -12.13
C LYS A 208 5.56 -4.13 -11.25
N GLY A 209 5.27 -4.66 -10.07
CA GLY A 209 6.29 -5.03 -9.08
C GLY A 209 6.82 -3.86 -8.24
N THR A 210 6.24 -2.67 -8.33
CA THR A 210 6.43 -1.66 -7.29
C THR A 210 5.75 -2.13 -5.99
N LEU A 211 6.33 -1.72 -4.86
CA LEU A 211 5.89 -2.09 -3.51
C LEU A 211 5.20 -0.90 -2.88
N VAL A 212 4.09 -1.16 -2.18
CA VAL A 212 3.35 -0.10 -1.48
C VAL A 212 2.92 -0.60 -0.11
N PRO A 213 3.79 -0.48 0.91
CA PRO A 213 3.40 -0.78 2.28
C PRO A 213 2.48 0.30 2.82
N ASP A 214 1.66 -0.04 3.80
CA ASP A 214 0.70 0.91 4.37
C ASP A 214 1.39 1.96 5.21
N VAL A 215 2.37 1.54 6.03
CA VAL A 215 3.17 2.42 6.88
C VAL A 215 4.62 2.00 6.82
N VAL A 216 5.50 2.95 6.49
CA VAL A 216 6.95 2.79 6.59
C VAL A 216 7.47 3.78 7.62
N ILE A 217 8.11 3.28 8.67
CA ILE A 217 8.86 4.11 9.62
C ILE A 217 10.30 4.19 9.14
N HIS A 218 10.82 5.40 9.03
CA HIS A 218 12.13 5.65 8.43
C HIS A 218 12.91 6.73 9.19
N ALA A 219 14.19 6.87 8.86
CA ALA A 219 15.00 7.98 9.35
C ALA A 219 14.38 9.32 8.96
N LYS A 220 14.63 10.35 9.77
CA LYS A 220 14.06 11.68 9.55
C LYS A 220 14.41 12.20 8.17
N ASP A 221 13.38 12.62 7.44
CA ASP A 221 13.43 13.18 6.10
C ASP A 221 14.14 12.27 5.07
N ASN A 222 14.21 10.96 5.35
CA ASN A 222 14.81 9.97 4.45
C ASN A 222 13.95 8.68 4.35
N PRO A 223 12.96 8.66 3.44
CA PRO A 223 12.06 7.52 3.25
C PRO A 223 12.71 6.23 2.70
N LEU A 224 13.98 6.28 2.30
CA LEU A 224 14.74 5.11 1.83
C LEU A 224 15.54 4.44 2.96
N LYS A 225 15.71 5.10 4.10
CA LYS A 225 16.33 4.53 5.30
C LYS A 225 15.25 3.96 6.23
N THR A 226 14.66 2.86 5.79
CA THR A 226 13.59 2.16 6.49
C THR A 226 14.07 1.53 7.81
N GLN A 227 13.19 1.53 8.81
CA GLN A 227 13.42 0.92 10.11
C GLN A 227 12.39 -0.17 10.40
N PHE A 228 11.11 0.09 10.12
CA PHE A 228 10.02 -0.86 10.27
C PHE A 228 8.96 -0.63 9.20
N THR A 229 8.34 -1.72 8.75
CA THR A 229 7.24 -1.70 7.78
C THR A 229 6.03 -2.38 8.35
N TYR A 230 4.86 -1.78 8.18
CA TYR A 230 3.58 -2.28 8.66
C TYR A 230 2.55 -2.27 7.55
N ASP A 231 1.73 -3.32 7.51
CA ASP A 231 0.53 -3.40 6.66
C ASP A 231 -0.70 -3.66 7.53
N PHE A 232 -1.73 -2.85 7.38
CA PHE A 232 -3.04 -3.16 7.92
C PHE A 232 -3.65 -4.37 7.23
N LYS A 233 -4.24 -5.27 8.01
CA LYS A 233 -5.03 -6.39 7.52
C LYS A 233 -6.36 -6.41 8.28
N PHE A 234 -7.45 -6.40 7.53
CA PHE A 234 -8.81 -6.48 8.06
C PHE A 234 -9.52 -7.75 7.59
N PRO A 235 -9.19 -8.92 8.18
CA PRO A 235 -10.04 -10.09 8.02
C PRO A 235 -11.49 -9.75 8.41
N CYS A 236 -12.44 -10.36 7.70
CA CYS A 236 -13.84 -10.05 7.95
C CYS A 236 -14.29 -10.54 9.34
N LEU A 237 -13.73 -11.66 9.81
CA LEU A 237 -13.95 -12.22 11.14
C LEU A 237 -12.63 -12.37 11.90
N GLU A 238 -12.67 -12.31 13.23
CA GLU A 238 -11.52 -12.55 14.11
C GLU A 238 -10.89 -13.93 13.94
N SER A 239 -11.71 -14.96 13.72
CA SER A 239 -11.25 -16.33 13.49
C SER A 239 -10.52 -16.54 12.16
N THR A 240 -10.50 -15.53 11.28
CA THR A 240 -9.81 -15.58 10.00
C THR A 240 -8.39 -15.05 10.15
N LEU A 241 -7.40 -15.93 9.95
CA LEU A 241 -6.00 -15.55 10.03
C LEU A 241 -5.67 -14.47 8.98
N PRO A 242 -5.03 -13.35 9.37
CA PRO A 242 -4.48 -12.42 8.39
C PRO A 242 -3.37 -13.15 7.63
N THR A 243 -3.32 -13.01 6.31
CA THR A 243 -2.30 -13.64 5.46
C THR A 243 -1.66 -12.60 4.54
N TRP A 244 -0.41 -12.85 4.16
CA TRP A 244 0.23 -12.11 3.09
C TRP A 244 -0.25 -12.63 1.75
N ASN A 245 -0.63 -11.73 0.84
CA ASN A 245 -1.09 -12.12 -0.49
C ASN A 245 0.07 -12.75 -1.30
N ALA A 246 -0.21 -13.86 -1.97
CA ALA A 246 0.71 -14.44 -2.94
C ALA A 246 0.73 -13.60 -4.23
N TYR A 247 1.91 -13.42 -4.83
CA TYR A 247 2.02 -12.73 -6.10
C TYR A 247 1.55 -13.62 -7.27
N PRO A 248 0.73 -13.09 -8.20
CA PRO A 248 0.23 -13.84 -9.35
C PRO A 248 1.33 -14.19 -10.35
N ARG A 249 1.03 -15.11 -11.28
CA ARG A 249 1.97 -15.64 -12.30
C ARG A 249 2.66 -14.58 -13.14
N ASP A 250 1.95 -13.51 -13.42
CA ASP A 250 2.42 -12.42 -14.26
C ASP A 250 3.23 -11.37 -13.47
N SER A 251 3.33 -11.49 -12.14
CA SER A 251 4.14 -10.61 -11.29
C SER A 251 5.64 -10.93 -11.39
N PRO A 252 6.52 -9.90 -11.34
CA PRO A 252 7.97 -10.11 -11.23
C PRO A 252 8.42 -10.79 -9.93
N TYR A 253 7.49 -11.01 -8.97
CA TYR A 253 7.70 -11.71 -7.71
C TYR A 253 6.90 -13.02 -7.62
N TYR A 254 6.47 -13.59 -8.75
CA TYR A 254 5.77 -14.87 -8.76
C TYR A 254 6.50 -15.94 -7.93
N GLY A 255 5.74 -16.73 -7.18
CA GLY A 255 6.26 -17.75 -6.26
C GLY A 255 6.68 -17.21 -4.89
N LYS A 256 6.49 -15.90 -4.63
CA LYS A 256 6.66 -15.27 -3.32
C LYS A 256 5.33 -14.68 -2.81
N ASN A 257 5.26 -14.38 -1.52
CA ASN A 257 4.19 -13.58 -0.94
C ASN A 257 4.64 -12.15 -0.63
N GLN A 258 3.69 -11.25 -0.36
CA GLN A 258 3.92 -9.84 -0.07
C GLN A 258 4.92 -9.64 1.08
N GLY A 259 4.73 -10.35 2.20
CA GLY A 259 5.59 -10.27 3.38
C GLY A 259 7.04 -10.59 3.08
N GLN A 260 7.31 -11.68 2.33
CA GLN A 260 8.68 -12.06 1.94
C GLN A 260 9.38 -10.97 1.11
N ILE A 261 8.64 -10.29 0.24
CA ILE A 261 9.20 -9.20 -0.57
C ILE A 261 9.40 -7.94 0.25
N TYR A 262 8.50 -7.64 1.18
CA TYR A 262 8.67 -6.52 2.10
C TYR A 262 9.84 -6.74 3.05
N GLU A 263 9.98 -7.95 3.60
CA GLU A 263 11.10 -8.32 4.45
C GLU A 263 12.44 -8.13 3.75
N ARG A 264 12.51 -8.56 2.49
CA ARG A 264 13.70 -8.38 1.66
C ARG A 264 14.01 -6.91 1.38
N ALA A 265 12.99 -6.13 1.07
CA ALA A 265 13.15 -4.75 0.60
C ALA A 265 13.31 -3.72 1.73
N PHE A 266 12.68 -3.96 2.88
CA PHE A 266 12.55 -2.98 3.97
C PHE A 266 13.09 -3.47 5.31
N GLY A 267 13.47 -4.75 5.45
CA GLY A 267 13.67 -5.38 6.76
C GLY A 267 12.34 -5.79 7.40
N ALA A 268 12.28 -5.91 8.72
CA ALA A 268 11.12 -6.47 9.43
C ALA A 268 9.78 -5.86 8.97
N ALA A 269 8.88 -6.72 8.47
CA ALA A 269 7.55 -6.34 8.00
C ALA A 269 6.48 -7.05 8.82
N LEU A 270 5.56 -6.28 9.39
CA LEU A 270 4.52 -6.78 10.30
C LEU A 270 3.12 -6.45 9.77
N ARG A 271 2.16 -7.29 10.13
CA ARG A 271 0.73 -7.05 9.87
C ARG A 271 0.10 -6.48 11.11
N VAL A 272 -0.73 -5.47 10.93
CA VAL A 272 -1.52 -4.85 12.00
C VAL A 272 -2.97 -5.22 11.78
N THR A 273 -3.56 -5.91 12.75
CA THR A 273 -4.99 -6.20 12.79
C THR A 273 -5.63 -5.48 13.97
N PRO A 274 -6.97 -5.44 14.06
CA PRO A 274 -7.66 -4.96 15.26
C PRO A 274 -7.28 -5.76 16.52
N TRP A 275 -6.96 -7.04 16.36
CA TRP A 275 -6.78 -7.96 17.48
C TRP A 275 -5.31 -8.04 17.93
N GLU A 276 -4.37 -8.01 16.99
CA GLU A 276 -2.95 -8.22 17.25
C GLU A 276 -2.04 -7.63 16.15
N ILE A 277 -0.74 -7.61 16.43
CA ILE A 277 0.33 -7.30 15.47
C ILE A 277 1.15 -8.57 15.26
N ILE A 278 1.31 -8.99 14.00
CA ILE A 278 1.86 -10.31 13.61
C ILE A 278 2.85 -10.21 12.47
#